data_AF-A0A946ISW4-F1
#
_entry.id   AF-A0A946ISW4-F1
#
_cell.length_a   1.000
_cell.length_b   1.000
_cell.length_c   1.000
_cell.angle_alpha   90.00
_cell.angle_beta   90.00
_cell.angle_gamma   90.00
#
_symmetry.space_group_name_H-M   'P 1'
#
loop_
_entity.id
_entity.type
_entity.pdbx_description
1 polymer ?
#
loop_
_entity_poly.entity_id
_entity_poly.type
_entity_poly.pdbx_seq_one_letter_code
_entity_poly.pdbx_strand_id
1 'polypeptide(L)'
;MSDQDTETKENPDSSEAPEEKEVDHLSDLSELEKIKAELQKEKEKAAQELAEGEEEEEDLREVDYLQKLITLSVKFDHHIGMYLMPSFIDCGLKYDHRLAESYTVQLTTIQSFLRLLEKVDGVTREEVTKQCILNLRNILQLVHKNMVKPLYREVELMKKKPKSESLDNFKKHWNERVDELQKTCDFEYQILDVKGFLLK
;
A
#
# COMPACT_ATOMS: atom_id res chain seq x y z
N MET A 1 4.51 -54.96 65.61
CA MET A 1 4.48 -56.44 65.63
C MET A 1 3.25 -56.83 64.79
N SER A 2 3.38 -56.96 63.46
CA SER A 2 3.72 -58.21 62.75
C SER A 2 2.75 -59.35 63.14
N ASP A 3 2.01 -60.03 62.27
CA ASP A 3 2.20 -60.31 60.84
C ASP A 3 0.88 -60.67 60.12
N GLN A 4 0.96 -60.49 58.81
CA GLN A 4 0.08 -60.94 57.73
C GLN A 4 0.20 -62.48 57.52
N ASP A 5 -0.84 -63.05 56.91
CA ASP A 5 -0.82 -64.19 55.97
C ASP A 5 -0.46 -65.59 56.54
N THR A 6 -1.01 -66.73 56.09
CA THR A 6 -1.43 -67.08 54.73
C THR A 6 -2.25 -68.38 54.73
N GLU A 7 -3.16 -68.48 53.75
CA GLU A 7 -3.73 -69.73 53.24
C GLU A 7 -2.70 -70.57 52.47
N THR A 8 -2.96 -71.88 52.37
CA THR A 8 -2.45 -72.81 51.35
C THR A 8 -3.31 -74.08 51.48
N LYS A 9 -3.86 -74.76 50.47
CA LYS A 9 -3.57 -75.02 49.04
C LYS A 9 -4.88 -75.56 48.41
N GLU A 10 -5.02 -75.49 47.08
CA GLU A 10 -5.23 -76.68 46.24
C GLU A 10 -5.18 -76.36 44.73
N ASN A 11 -4.14 -76.92 44.09
CA ASN A 11 -3.99 -77.59 42.79
C ASN A 11 -4.88 -77.34 41.53
N PRO A 12 -4.34 -77.71 40.34
CA PRO A 12 -4.59 -77.03 39.06
C PRO A 12 -5.39 -77.87 38.04
N ASP A 13 -5.61 -77.22 36.89
CA ASP A 13 -5.71 -77.77 35.53
C ASP A 13 -7.10 -77.67 34.85
N SER A 14 -7.20 -76.77 33.87
CA SER A 14 -7.93 -77.00 32.61
C SER A 14 -7.58 -75.91 31.58
N SER A 15 -6.68 -76.28 30.68
CA SER A 15 -6.68 -76.03 29.24
C SER A 15 -7.62 -74.94 28.68
N GLU A 16 -7.06 -73.81 28.22
CA GLU A 16 -7.68 -72.99 27.17
C GLU A 16 -6.65 -72.60 26.11
N ALA A 17 -7.01 -72.85 24.85
CA ALA A 17 -6.27 -72.46 23.65
C ALA A 17 -6.30 -70.93 23.48
N PRO A 18 -5.30 -70.30 22.82
CA PRO A 18 -5.33 -68.86 22.60
C PRO A 18 -6.34 -68.55 21.50
N GLU A 19 -7.51 -68.02 21.88
CA GLU A 19 -8.43 -67.38 20.94
C GLU A 19 -7.74 -66.16 20.29
N GLU A 20 -7.75 -66.17 18.97
CA GLU A 20 -7.36 -65.06 18.11
C GLU A 20 -8.14 -63.81 18.54
N LYS A 21 -7.43 -62.78 18.99
CA LYS A 21 -8.03 -61.46 19.20
C LYS A 21 -8.57 -60.98 17.85
N GLU A 22 -9.89 -60.97 17.70
CA GLU A 22 -10.58 -60.20 16.66
C GLU A 22 -10.06 -58.76 16.72
N VAL A 23 -9.33 -58.37 15.68
CA VAL A 23 -8.93 -56.98 15.46
C VAL A 23 -10.18 -56.26 14.96
N ASP A 24 -10.72 -55.35 15.77
CA ASP A 24 -11.92 -54.59 15.47
C ASP A 24 -11.65 -53.55 14.36
N HIS A 25 -11.70 -54.01 13.11
CA HIS A 25 -11.49 -53.18 11.92
C HIS A 25 -12.52 -52.05 11.76
N LEU A 26 -13.63 -52.06 12.52
CA LEU A 26 -14.64 -51.00 12.52
C LEU A 26 -14.25 -49.83 13.44
N SER A 27 -13.51 -50.08 14.54
CA SER A 27 -13.00 -49.00 15.39
C SER A 27 -11.97 -48.15 14.65
N ASP A 28 -11.08 -48.80 13.88
CA ASP A 28 -10.05 -48.16 13.04
C ASP A 28 -10.64 -47.24 11.96
N LEU A 29 -11.80 -47.60 11.39
CA LEU A 29 -12.50 -46.76 10.42
C LEU A 29 -13.05 -45.48 11.06
N SER A 30 -13.61 -45.58 12.27
CA SER A 30 -14.14 -44.41 12.99
C SER A 30 -13.03 -43.46 13.46
N GLU A 31 -11.87 -44.00 13.82
CA GLU A 31 -10.69 -43.22 14.20
C GLU A 31 -10.07 -42.53 12.98
N LEU A 32 -10.02 -43.22 11.82
CA LEU A 32 -9.62 -42.63 10.54
C LEU A 32 -10.52 -41.46 10.12
N GLU A 33 -11.83 -41.58 10.30
CA GLU A 33 -12.77 -40.50 10.00
C GLU A 33 -12.57 -39.28 10.91
N LYS A 34 -12.29 -39.48 12.19
CA LYS A 34 -11.95 -38.39 13.12
C LYS A 34 -10.65 -37.68 12.73
N ILE A 35 -9.60 -38.44 12.42
CA ILE A 35 -8.30 -37.88 12.00
C ILE A 35 -8.45 -37.08 10.71
N LYS A 36 -9.25 -37.56 9.75
CA LYS A 36 -9.54 -36.85 8.51
C LYS A 36 -10.28 -35.54 8.75
N ALA A 37 -11.25 -35.53 9.67
CA ALA A 37 -11.99 -34.33 10.03
C ALA A 37 -11.10 -33.28 10.73
N GLU A 38 -10.21 -33.72 11.61
CA GLU A 38 -9.24 -32.85 12.28
C GLU A 38 -8.23 -32.26 11.29
N LEU A 39 -7.67 -33.07 10.38
CA LEU A 39 -6.77 -32.61 9.33
C LEU A 39 -7.42 -31.62 8.37
N GLN A 40 -8.69 -31.81 8.02
CA GLN A 40 -9.41 -30.87 7.16
C GLN A 40 -9.60 -29.53 7.87
N LYS A 41 -9.87 -29.55 9.18
CA LYS A 41 -10.04 -28.36 10.00
C LYS A 41 -8.72 -27.61 10.21
N GLU A 42 -7.61 -28.32 10.39
CA GLU A 42 -6.27 -27.73 10.43
C GLU A 42 -5.88 -27.12 9.08
N LYS A 43 -6.23 -27.79 7.97
CA LYS A 43 -5.97 -27.27 6.62
C LYS A 43 -6.77 -26.01 6.34
N GLU A 44 -8.04 -25.96 6.74
CA GLU A 44 -8.89 -24.76 6.62
C GLU A 44 -8.34 -23.62 7.47
N LYS A 45 -7.93 -23.91 8.71
CA LYS A 45 -7.31 -22.91 9.59
C LYS A 45 -5.98 -22.39 9.03
N ALA A 46 -5.12 -23.26 8.52
CA ALA A 46 -3.86 -22.86 7.89
C ALA A 46 -4.07 -22.06 6.60
N ALA A 47 -5.11 -22.36 5.82
CA ALA A 47 -5.48 -21.56 4.65
C ALA A 47 -5.99 -20.17 5.04
N GLN A 48 -6.70 -20.07 6.17
CA GLN A 48 -7.22 -18.82 6.69
C GLN A 48 -6.11 -17.93 7.27
N GLU A 49 -5.18 -18.51 8.05
CA GLU A 49 -4.00 -17.80 8.56
C GLU A 49 -3.05 -17.36 7.42
N LEU A 50 -2.96 -18.16 6.35
CA LEU A 50 -2.20 -17.78 5.15
C LEU A 50 -2.87 -16.60 4.42
N ALA A 51 -4.19 -16.62 4.26
CA ALA A 51 -4.95 -15.53 3.64
C ALA A 51 -4.90 -14.22 4.45
N GLU A 52 -4.99 -14.31 5.78
CA GLU A 52 -4.84 -13.16 6.68
C GLU A 52 -3.42 -12.55 6.57
N GLY A 53 -2.38 -13.38 6.42
CA GLY A 53 -1.01 -12.91 6.19
C GLY A 53 -0.80 -12.22 4.83
N GLU A 54 -1.49 -12.67 3.78
CA GLU A 54 -1.46 -12.02 2.46
C GLU A 54 -2.15 -10.64 2.48
N GLU A 55 -3.25 -10.49 3.21
CA GLU A 55 -3.96 -9.22 3.38
C GLU A 55 -3.13 -8.22 4.19
N GLU A 56 -2.47 -8.65 5.28
CA GLU A 56 -1.55 -7.78 6.04
C GLU A 56 -0.34 -7.31 5.21
N GLU A 57 0.22 -8.17 4.35
CA GLU A 57 1.35 -7.80 3.48
C GLU A 57 0.93 -6.80 2.38
N GLU A 58 -0.26 -6.99 1.79
CA GLU A 58 -0.85 -6.05 0.84
C GLU A 58 -1.15 -4.69 1.49
N ASP A 59 -1.72 -4.69 2.69
CA ASP A 59 -1.99 -3.50 3.49
C ASP A 59 -0.72 -2.67 3.74
N LEU A 60 0.38 -3.33 4.13
CA LEU A 60 1.67 -2.66 4.35
C LEU A 60 2.24 -2.08 3.05
N ARG A 61 2.12 -2.80 1.92
CA ARG A 61 2.55 -2.31 0.60
C ARG A 61 1.79 -1.05 0.20
N GLU A 62 0.47 -1.04 0.38
CA GLU A 62 -0.37 0.12 0.06
C GLU A 62 -0.08 1.32 0.95
N VAL A 63 0.13 1.11 2.25
CA VAL A 63 0.55 2.15 3.19
C VAL A 63 1.87 2.79 2.73
N ASP A 64 2.88 1.98 2.42
CA ASP A 64 4.18 2.44 1.95
C ASP A 64 4.07 3.23 0.63
N TYR A 65 3.24 2.73 -0.29
CA TYR A 65 2.95 3.41 -1.55
C TYR A 65 2.34 4.79 -1.33
N LEU A 66 1.30 4.89 -0.50
CA LEU A 66 0.61 6.14 -0.21
C LEU A 66 1.52 7.13 0.54
N GLN A 67 2.34 6.65 1.48
CA GLN A 67 3.34 7.49 2.15
C GLN A 67 4.35 8.07 1.16
N LYS A 68 4.82 7.26 0.20
CA LYS A 68 5.69 7.72 -0.88
C LYS A 68 4.99 8.76 -1.76
N LEU A 69 3.74 8.52 -2.15
CA LEU A 69 2.94 9.47 -2.94
C LEU A 69 2.74 10.81 -2.20
N ILE A 70 2.45 10.78 -0.91
CA ILE A 70 2.34 11.98 -0.05
C ILE A 70 3.68 12.72 -0.02
N THR A 71 4.79 12.02 0.18
CA THR A 71 6.13 12.62 0.22
C THR A 71 6.44 13.36 -1.08
N LEU A 72 6.18 12.73 -2.23
CA LEU A 72 6.34 13.37 -3.54
C LEU A 72 5.41 14.58 -3.69
N SER A 73 4.16 14.44 -3.24
CA SER A 73 3.18 15.50 -3.32
C SER A 73 3.59 16.72 -2.50
N VAL A 74 4.11 16.54 -1.29
CA VAL A 74 4.67 17.62 -0.44
C VAL A 74 5.86 18.30 -1.12
N LYS A 75 6.78 17.53 -1.73
CA LYS A 75 7.92 18.10 -2.47
C LYS A 75 7.46 19.00 -3.62
N PHE A 76 6.35 18.67 -4.28
CA PHE A 76 5.75 19.49 -5.33
C PHE A 76 5.08 20.75 -4.80
N ASP A 77 4.30 20.64 -3.72
CA ASP A 77 3.65 21.79 -3.06
C ASP A 77 4.71 22.83 -2.65
N HIS A 78 5.77 22.36 -1.98
CA HIS A 78 6.91 23.18 -1.60
C HIS A 78 7.61 23.80 -2.80
N HIS A 79 7.78 23.06 -3.90
CA HIS A 79 8.41 23.56 -5.12
C HIS A 79 7.60 24.68 -5.80
N ILE A 80 6.28 24.50 -5.86
CA ILE A 80 5.36 25.53 -6.36
C ILE A 80 5.45 26.79 -5.47
N GLY A 81 5.34 26.64 -4.16
CA GLY A 81 5.38 27.77 -3.23
C GLY A 81 6.73 28.50 -3.22
N MET A 82 7.83 27.76 -3.19
CA MET A 82 9.17 28.32 -3.01
C MET A 82 9.75 28.93 -4.27
N TYR A 83 9.42 28.41 -5.45
CA TYR A 83 10.07 28.85 -6.69
C TYR A 83 9.11 29.47 -7.70
N LEU A 84 7.88 28.95 -7.83
CA LEU A 84 6.96 29.45 -8.86
C LEU A 84 6.52 30.88 -8.54
N MET A 85 6.04 31.13 -7.31
CA MET A 85 5.60 32.47 -6.92
C MET A 85 6.73 33.51 -7.02
N PRO A 86 7.94 33.29 -6.48
CA PRO A 86 9.06 34.22 -6.68
C PRO A 86 9.43 34.41 -8.15
N SER A 87 9.37 33.36 -8.98
CA SER A 87 9.64 33.50 -10.42
C SER A 87 8.65 34.44 -11.10
N PHE A 88 7.37 34.38 -10.75
CA PHE A 88 6.37 35.34 -11.25
C PHE A 88 6.69 36.77 -10.82
N ILE A 89 7.09 36.97 -9.56
CA ILE A 89 7.48 38.28 -9.01
C ILE A 89 8.72 38.83 -9.74
N ASP A 90 9.77 38.02 -9.88
CA ASP A 90 11.02 38.38 -10.56
C ASP A 90 10.79 38.74 -12.03
N CYS A 91 9.76 38.14 -12.64
CA CYS A 91 9.35 38.38 -14.01
C CYS A 91 8.32 39.52 -14.15
N GLY A 92 7.85 40.12 -13.05
CA GLY A 92 6.82 41.16 -13.07
C GLY A 92 5.45 40.66 -13.54
N LEU A 93 5.16 39.37 -13.38
CA LEU A 93 3.92 38.72 -13.81
C LEU A 93 2.96 38.51 -12.62
N LYS A 94 1.66 38.43 -12.92
CA LYS A 94 0.64 38.15 -11.91
C LYS A 94 0.56 36.66 -11.61
N TYR A 95 0.68 36.30 -10.33
CA TYR A 95 0.53 34.94 -9.84
C TYR A 95 -0.93 34.59 -9.51
N ASP A 96 -1.37 33.38 -9.85
CA ASP A 96 -2.68 32.86 -9.47
C ASP A 96 -2.59 31.97 -8.22
N HIS A 97 -2.92 32.55 -7.07
CA HIS A 97 -2.87 31.86 -5.78
C HIS A 97 -3.91 30.74 -5.66
N ARG A 98 -5.08 30.88 -6.29
CA ARG A 98 -6.20 29.94 -6.13
C ARG A 98 -5.85 28.58 -6.73
N LEU A 99 -5.15 28.61 -7.86
CA LEU A 99 -4.72 27.39 -8.51
C LEU A 99 -3.58 26.70 -7.75
N ALA A 100 -2.69 27.46 -7.10
CA ALA A 100 -1.69 26.88 -6.21
C ALA A 100 -2.32 26.20 -4.98
N GLU A 101 -3.29 26.86 -4.34
CA GLU A 101 -4.01 26.32 -3.17
C GLU A 101 -4.77 25.02 -3.49
N SER A 102 -5.27 24.88 -4.72
CA SER A 102 -5.99 23.68 -5.14
C SER A 102 -5.11 22.42 -5.15
N TYR A 103 -3.79 22.57 -5.28
CA TYR A 103 -2.84 21.45 -5.12
C TYR A 103 -2.74 21.00 -3.66
N THR A 104 -2.63 21.94 -2.73
CA THR A 104 -2.60 21.68 -1.28
C THR A 104 -3.87 20.96 -0.79
N VAL A 105 -5.03 21.29 -1.37
CA VAL A 105 -6.29 20.57 -1.09
C VAL A 105 -6.18 19.10 -1.46
N GLN A 106 -5.65 18.77 -2.64
CA GLN A 106 -5.49 17.36 -3.06
C GLN A 106 -4.51 16.61 -2.16
N LEU A 107 -3.40 17.25 -1.78
CA LEU A 107 -2.47 16.68 -0.81
C LEU A 107 -3.17 16.34 0.52
N THR A 108 -4.02 17.24 1.02
CA THR A 108 -4.79 17.02 2.25
C THR A 108 -5.77 15.85 2.12
N THR A 109 -6.38 15.68 0.94
CA THR A 109 -7.24 14.52 0.64
C THR A 109 -6.47 13.20 0.73
N ILE A 110 -5.29 13.11 0.10
CA ILE A 110 -4.46 11.89 0.13
C ILE A 110 -4.02 11.58 1.57
N GLN A 111 -3.59 12.60 2.33
CA GLN A 111 -3.22 12.44 3.73
C GLN A 111 -4.38 11.97 4.61
N SER A 112 -5.59 12.45 4.34
CA SER A 112 -6.80 12.04 5.07
C SER A 112 -7.17 10.60 4.75
N PHE A 113 -7.03 10.19 3.47
CA PHE A 113 -7.29 8.83 3.05
C PHE A 113 -6.33 7.81 3.69
N LEU A 114 -5.03 8.11 3.74
CA LEU A 114 -4.04 7.25 4.42
C LEU A 114 -4.44 6.95 5.89
N ARG A 115 -5.02 7.90 6.61
CA ARG A 115 -5.47 7.71 8.01
C ARG A 115 -6.71 6.82 8.15
N LEU A 116 -7.42 6.59 7.06
CA LEU A 116 -8.63 5.78 7.02
C LEU A 116 -8.37 4.42 6.38
N LEU A 117 -7.16 4.15 5.89
CA LEU A 117 -6.85 2.99 5.07
C LEU A 117 -7.27 1.68 5.76
N GLU A 118 -6.87 1.49 7.02
CA GLU A 118 -7.21 0.31 7.85
C GLU A 118 -8.73 0.07 8.03
N LYS A 119 -9.58 1.06 7.74
CA LYS A 119 -11.04 0.98 7.89
C LYS A 119 -11.77 0.72 6.58
N VAL A 120 -11.03 0.60 5.49
CA VAL A 120 -11.54 0.46 4.12
C VAL A 120 -11.17 -0.95 3.65
N ASP A 121 -12.04 -1.63 2.91
CA ASP A 121 -11.71 -2.94 2.31
C ASP A 121 -10.73 -2.76 1.13
N GLY A 122 -9.93 -3.79 0.81
CA GLY A 122 -8.89 -3.72 -0.22
C GLY A 122 -9.36 -3.22 -1.59
N VAL A 123 -10.54 -3.66 -2.07
CA VAL A 123 -11.09 -3.21 -3.35
C VAL A 123 -11.38 -1.72 -3.34
N THR A 124 -11.99 -1.23 -2.26
CA THR A 124 -12.24 0.20 -2.08
C THR A 124 -10.93 0.98 -1.93
N ARG A 125 -9.89 0.40 -1.30
CA ARG A 125 -8.59 1.07 -1.16
C ARG A 125 -7.91 1.30 -2.49
N GLU A 126 -7.88 0.28 -3.34
CA GLU A 126 -7.29 0.36 -4.68
C GLU A 126 -7.96 1.46 -5.51
N GLU A 127 -9.30 1.46 -5.57
CA GLU A 127 -10.05 2.43 -6.36
C GLU A 127 -9.85 3.87 -5.86
N VAL A 128 -9.89 4.08 -4.54
CA VAL A 128 -9.66 5.41 -3.96
C VAL A 128 -8.22 5.86 -4.18
N THR A 129 -7.24 4.97 -4.09
CA THR A 129 -5.84 5.28 -4.40
C THR A 129 -5.66 5.73 -5.84
N LYS A 130 -6.25 5.00 -6.80
CA LYS A 130 -6.25 5.39 -8.22
C LYS A 130 -6.89 6.76 -8.43
N GLN A 131 -8.03 7.01 -7.78
CA GLN A 131 -8.72 8.30 -7.87
C GLN A 131 -7.87 9.45 -7.30
N CYS A 132 -7.19 9.22 -6.18
CA CYS A 132 -6.23 10.17 -5.59
C CYS A 132 -5.11 10.53 -6.57
N ILE A 133 -4.53 9.54 -7.25
CA ILE A 133 -3.49 9.74 -8.27
C ILE A 133 -4.02 10.54 -9.46
N LEU A 134 -5.21 10.21 -9.96
CA LEU A 134 -5.83 10.92 -11.07
C LEU A 134 -6.14 12.38 -10.71
N ASN A 135 -6.62 12.63 -9.50
CA ASN A 135 -6.86 13.99 -9.02
C ASN A 135 -5.55 14.79 -8.92
N LEU A 136 -4.48 14.17 -8.40
CA LEU A 136 -3.15 14.78 -8.35
C LEU A 136 -2.64 15.12 -9.76
N ARG A 137 -2.80 14.21 -10.72
CA ARG A 137 -2.44 14.44 -12.12
C ARG A 137 -3.20 15.60 -12.72
N ASN A 138 -4.51 15.64 -12.51
CA ASN A 138 -5.38 16.68 -13.07
C ASN A 138 -5.00 18.06 -12.51
N ILE A 139 -4.68 18.15 -11.23
CA ILE A 139 -4.25 19.42 -10.65
C ILE A 139 -2.87 19.85 -11.14
N LEU A 140 -1.91 18.92 -11.26
CA LEU A 140 -0.60 19.21 -11.87
C LEU A 140 -0.74 19.67 -13.32
N GLN A 141 -1.65 19.06 -14.08
CA GLN A 141 -1.95 19.48 -15.44
C GLN A 141 -2.47 20.92 -15.49
N LEU A 142 -3.35 21.31 -14.57
CA LEU A 142 -3.88 22.66 -14.49
C LEU A 142 -2.78 23.66 -14.10
N VAL A 143 -1.99 23.37 -13.07
CA VAL A 143 -0.83 24.20 -12.67
C VAL A 143 0.14 24.37 -13.85
N HIS A 144 0.47 23.28 -14.53
CA HIS A 144 1.37 23.31 -15.68
C HIS A 144 0.79 24.13 -16.83
N LYS A 145 -0.48 23.91 -17.19
CA LYS A 145 -1.15 24.59 -18.31
C LYS A 145 -1.34 26.10 -18.06
N ASN A 146 -1.71 26.49 -16.84
CA ASN A 146 -2.20 27.83 -16.56
C ASN A 146 -1.18 28.71 -15.82
N MET A 147 -0.14 28.14 -15.22
CA MET A 147 0.89 28.92 -14.50
C MET A 147 2.27 28.70 -15.09
N VAL A 148 2.71 27.45 -15.19
CA VAL A 148 4.09 27.15 -15.64
C VAL A 148 4.28 27.51 -17.11
N LYS A 149 3.43 27.00 -18.02
CA LYS A 149 3.54 27.33 -19.45
C LYS A 149 3.47 28.83 -19.74
N PRO A 150 2.50 29.60 -19.18
CA PRO A 150 2.47 31.05 -19.36
C PRO A 150 3.72 31.75 -18.84
N LEU A 151 4.24 31.37 -17.66
CA LEU A 151 5.48 31.94 -17.13
C LEU A 151 6.64 31.80 -18.12
N TYR A 152 6.90 30.59 -18.60
CA TYR A 152 8.02 30.36 -19.53
C TYR A 152 7.79 31.02 -20.90
N ARG A 153 6.54 31.08 -21.37
CA ARG A 153 6.19 31.80 -22.60
C ARG A 153 6.47 33.29 -22.47
N GLU A 154 6.04 33.93 -21.39
CA GLU A 154 6.27 35.36 -21.17
C GLU A 154 7.76 35.67 -21.04
N VAL A 155 8.50 34.85 -20.27
CA VAL A 155 9.96 34.99 -20.13
C VAL A 155 10.67 34.91 -21.48
N GLU A 156 10.24 34.02 -22.38
CA GLU A 156 10.82 33.88 -23.72
C GLU A 156 10.57 35.11 -24.60
N LEU A 157 9.43 35.79 -24.41
CA LEU A 157 9.07 37.01 -25.14
C LEU A 157 9.73 38.28 -24.57
N MET A 158 10.37 38.21 -23.41
CA MET A 158 11.04 39.37 -22.80
C MET A 158 12.28 39.79 -23.60
N LYS A 159 12.40 41.10 -23.88
CA LYS A 159 13.57 41.69 -24.55
C LYS A 159 14.89 41.42 -23.83
N LYS A 160 14.84 41.30 -22.50
CA LYS A 160 15.98 40.94 -21.65
C LYS A 160 15.53 39.84 -20.73
N LYS A 161 16.23 38.70 -20.76
CA LYS A 161 15.92 37.59 -19.85
C LYS A 161 16.09 38.02 -18.39
N PRO A 162 15.12 37.70 -17.52
CA PRO A 162 15.24 37.97 -16.09
C PRO A 162 16.40 37.15 -15.54
N LYS A 163 17.23 37.77 -14.68
CA LYS A 163 18.24 37.06 -13.89
C LYS A 163 17.55 36.57 -12.62
N SER A 164 16.78 35.48 -12.73
CA SER A 164 16.03 34.90 -11.62
C SER A 164 16.58 33.52 -11.29
N GLU A 165 17.23 33.41 -10.13
CA GLU A 165 17.67 32.13 -9.58
C GLU A 165 16.45 31.22 -9.30
N SER A 166 15.33 31.81 -8.90
CA SER A 166 14.07 31.10 -8.68
C SER A 166 13.58 30.40 -9.94
N LEU A 167 13.71 31.02 -11.11
CA LEU A 167 13.26 30.46 -12.38
C LEU A 167 14.13 29.29 -12.86
N ASP A 168 15.44 29.42 -12.69
CA ASP A 168 16.41 28.37 -13.04
C ASP A 168 16.23 27.15 -12.12
N ASN A 169 16.11 27.40 -10.80
CA ASN A 169 15.82 26.37 -9.82
C ASN A 169 14.43 25.76 -10.02
N PHE A 170 13.43 26.54 -10.42
CA PHE A 170 12.09 26.03 -10.74
C PHE A 170 12.19 24.96 -11.83
N LYS A 171 12.87 25.28 -12.94
CA LYS A 171 12.97 24.38 -14.10
C LYS A 171 13.62 23.04 -13.75
N LYS A 172 14.81 23.11 -13.13
CA LYS A 172 15.62 21.92 -12.82
C LYS A 172 14.82 20.94 -11.96
N HIS A 173 14.33 21.44 -10.84
CA HIS A 173 13.64 20.65 -9.83
C HIS A 173 12.23 20.22 -10.25
N TRP A 174 11.57 20.96 -11.15
CA TRP A 174 10.27 20.57 -11.71
C TRP A 174 10.39 19.27 -12.51
N ASN A 175 11.34 19.20 -13.45
CA ASN A 175 11.51 18.01 -14.29
C ASN A 175 11.87 16.77 -13.45
N GLU A 176 12.79 16.92 -12.49
CA GLU A 176 13.16 15.83 -11.57
C GLU A 176 11.94 15.31 -10.80
N ARG A 177 11.08 16.20 -10.30
CA ARG A 177 9.86 15.81 -9.56
C ARG A 177 8.82 15.15 -10.45
N VAL A 178 8.62 15.65 -11.67
CA VAL A 178 7.69 15.06 -12.65
C VAL A 178 8.12 13.63 -12.99
N ASP A 179 9.42 13.41 -13.20
CA ASP A 179 9.96 12.07 -13.46
C ASP A 179 9.85 11.14 -12.24
N GLU A 180 10.12 11.63 -11.03
CA GLU A 180 10.01 10.83 -9.79
C GLU A 180 8.55 10.39 -9.54
N LEU A 181 7.59 11.28 -9.80
CA LEU A 181 6.16 10.99 -9.68
C LEU A 181 5.69 10.00 -10.76
N GLN A 182 6.08 10.20 -12.02
CA GLN A 182 5.80 9.27 -13.11
C GLN A 182 6.26 7.85 -12.76
N LYS A 183 7.53 7.70 -12.36
CA LYS A 183 8.10 6.39 -12.00
C LYS A 183 7.39 5.74 -10.83
N THR A 184 6.99 6.52 -9.83
CA THR A 184 6.30 5.99 -8.64
C THR A 184 4.90 5.51 -8.99
N CYS A 185 4.17 6.22 -9.85
CA CYS A 185 2.83 5.78 -10.25
C CYS A 185 2.84 4.67 -11.31
N ASP A 186 3.87 4.59 -12.17
CA ASP A 186 4.06 3.49 -13.13
C ASP A 186 4.39 2.16 -12.45
N PHE A 187 5.01 2.19 -11.27
CA PHE A 187 5.34 1.00 -10.52
C PHE A 187 4.10 0.21 -10.07
N GLU A 188 3.09 0.91 -9.56
CA GLU A 188 1.92 0.26 -8.93
C GLU A 188 0.72 0.16 -9.89
N TYR A 189 0.39 1.25 -10.60
CA TYR A 189 -0.91 1.35 -11.30
C TYR A 189 -0.81 1.66 -12.79
N GLN A 190 0.30 2.25 -13.27
CA GLN A 190 0.48 2.65 -14.69
C GLN A 190 -0.62 3.59 -15.23
N ILE A 191 -1.26 4.36 -14.35
CA ILE A 191 -2.37 5.27 -14.70
C ILE A 191 -1.96 6.73 -14.86
N LEU A 192 -0.68 7.05 -14.61
CA LEU A 192 -0.19 8.41 -14.63
C LEU A 192 0.51 8.70 -15.97
N ASP A 193 0.16 9.82 -16.61
CA ASP A 193 0.91 10.36 -17.76
C ASP A 193 1.18 11.84 -17.54
N VAL A 194 2.39 12.14 -17.07
CA VAL A 194 2.87 13.52 -16.79
C VAL A 194 4.12 13.88 -17.58
N LYS A 195 4.59 13.01 -18.49
CA LYS A 195 5.78 13.28 -19.33
C LYS A 195 5.60 14.50 -20.21
N GLY A 196 4.37 14.78 -20.63
CA GLY A 196 4.01 16.01 -21.35
C GLY A 196 4.17 17.30 -20.53
N PHE A 197 4.51 17.21 -19.24
CA PHE A 197 4.68 18.35 -18.34
C PHE A 197 6.15 18.77 -18.16
N LEU A 198 7.08 18.06 -18.79
CA LEU A 198 8.49 18.43 -18.76
C LEU A 198 8.76 19.77 -19.47
N LEU A 199 9.62 20.57 -18.87
CA LEU A 199 10.06 21.86 -19.39
C LEU A 199 11.33 21.68 -20.24
N LYS A 200 11.30 22.24 -21.45
CA LYS A 200 12.43 22.24 -22.39
C LYS A 200 13.42 23.34 -22.05
#